data_AF-A0A1B6NY61-F1
#
_entry.id   AF-A0A1B6NY61-F1
#
_cell.length_a   1.000
_cell.length_b   1.000
_cell.length_c   1.000
_cell.angle_alpha   90.00
_cell.angle_beta   90.00
_cell.angle_gamma   90.00
#
_symmetry.space_group_name_H-M   'P 1'
#
loop_
_entity.id
_entity.type
_entity.pdbx_description
1 polymer ?
#
loop_
_entity_poly.entity_id
_entity_poly.type
_entity_poly.pdbx_seq_one_letter_code
_entity_poly.pdbx_strand_id
1 'polypeptide(L)' 'MSNLDIDARYACAKSLALEAAQLGMTYYRQRETLDVEHKGSDRQNVVSIADKRIED' A
#
# COMPACT_ATOMS: atom_id res chain seq x y z
N MET A 1 -15.25 29.21 4.25
CA MET A 1 -15.11 27.77 3.93
C MET A 1 -13.99 27.65 2.93
N SER A 2 -12.92 26.89 3.23
CA SER A 2 -11.82 26.71 2.28
C SER A 2 -12.38 26.05 1.02
N ASN A 3 -12.20 26.68 -0.14
CA ASN A 3 -12.49 26.05 -1.41
C ASN A 3 -11.43 24.95 -1.59
N LEU A 4 -11.76 23.71 -1.22
CA LEU A 4 -10.84 22.60 -1.41
C LEU A 4 -10.59 22.46 -2.90
N ASP A 5 -9.34 22.61 -3.31
CA ASP A 5 -8.91 22.23 -4.65
C ASP A 5 -8.94 20.70 -4.76
N ILE A 6 -10.12 20.18 -5.10
CA ILE A 6 -10.37 18.76 -5.23
C ILE A 6 -9.59 18.17 -6.40
N ASP A 7 -9.38 18.92 -7.47
CA ASP A 7 -8.64 18.44 -8.65
C ASP A 7 -7.17 18.20 -8.29
N ALA A 8 -6.54 19.13 -7.57
CA ALA A 8 -5.17 18.94 -7.11
C ALA A 8 -5.02 17.76 -6.15
N ARG A 9 -5.97 17.57 -5.22
CA ARG A 9 -5.97 16.44 -4.29
C ARG A 9 -6.18 15.11 -5.00
N TYR A 10 -7.10 15.07 -5.95
CA TYR A 10 -7.35 13.89 -6.77
C TYR A 10 -6.12 13.51 -7.59
N ALA A 11 -5.48 14.49 -8.25
CA ALA A 11 -4.26 14.26 -9.01
C ALA A 11 -3.13 13.69 -8.13
N CYS A 12 -2.95 14.25 -6.94
CA CYS A 12 -1.98 13.75 -5.96
C CYS A 12 -2.31 12.31 -5.53
N ALA A 13 -3.54 12.03 -5.10
CA ALA A 13 -3.97 10.70 -4.69
C ALA A 13 -3.81 9.67 -5.81
N LYS A 14 -4.10 10.05 -7.06
CA LYS A 14 -3.90 9.19 -8.23
C LYS A 14 -2.44 8.85 -8.45
N SER A 15 -1.52 9.82 -8.32
CA SER A 15 -0.07 9.56 -8.46
C SER A 15 0.40 8.57 -7.41
N LEU A 16 0.07 8.83 -6.13
CA LEU A 16 0.42 7.96 -5.01
C LEU A 16 -0.12 6.54 -5.19
N ALA A 17 -1.38 6.41 -5.61
CA ALA A 17 -2.00 5.11 -5.86
C ALA A 17 -1.31 4.34 -7.00
N LEU A 18 -0.90 5.03 -8.08
CA LEU A 18 -0.18 4.41 -9.19
C LEU A 18 1.21 3.94 -8.78
N GLU A 19 1.94 4.74 -8.00
CA GLU A 19 3.26 4.39 -7.48
C GLU A 19 3.18 3.18 -6.53
N ALA A 20 2.25 3.21 -5.57
CA ALA A 20 1.96 2.09 -4.68
C ALA A 20 1.57 0.82 -5.44
N ALA A 21 0.72 0.92 -6.47
CA ALA A 21 0.31 -0.22 -7.29
C ALA A 21 1.51 -0.83 -8.05
N GLN A 22 2.40 0.00 -8.58
CA GLN A 22 3.60 -0.48 -9.26
C GLN A 22 4.56 -1.22 -8.30
N LEU A 23 4.71 -0.71 -7.08
CA LEU A 23 5.47 -1.36 -6.02
C LEU A 23 4.83 -2.69 -5.60
N GLY A 24 3.51 -2.68 -5.35
CA GLY A 24 2.74 -3.88 -5.03
C GLY A 24 2.84 -4.95 -6.11
N MET A 25 2.79 -4.58 -7.40
CA MET A 25 2.99 -5.52 -8.50
C MET A 25 4.39 -6.13 -8.54
N THR A 26 5.41 -5.38 -8.12
CA THR A 26 6.77 -5.91 -7.99
C THR A 26 6.82 -7.00 -6.91
N TYR A 27 6.25 -6.74 -5.74
CA TYR A 27 6.15 -7.74 -4.67
C TYR A 27 5.29 -8.94 -5.06
N TYR A 28 4.15 -8.72 -5.73
CA TYR A 28 3.25 -9.78 -6.15
C TYR A 28 3.91 -10.80 -7.10
N ARG A 29 4.78 -10.33 -8.01
CA ARG A 29 5.53 -11.21 -8.92
C ARG A 29 6.48 -12.15 -8.19
N GLN A 30 6.93 -11.78 -6.99
CA GLN A 30 7.78 -12.57 -6.10
C GLN A 30 7.06 -12.98 -4.81
N ARG A 31 5.72 -13.11 -4.86
CA ARG A 31 4.90 -13.29 -3.64
C ARG A 31 5.29 -14.50 -2.78
N GLU A 32 5.82 -15.55 -3.39
CA GLU A 32 6.26 -16.76 -2.69
C GLU A 32 7.48 -16.51 -1.79
N THR A 33 8.16 -15.36 -1.94
CA THR A 33 9.31 -14.95 -1.13
C THR A 33 8.94 -13.92 -0.06
N LEU A 34 7.67 -13.54 0.07
CA LEU A 34 7.26 -12.52 1.03
C LEU A 34 7.28 -13.10 2.44
N ASP A 35 7.95 -12.39 3.34
CA ASP A 35 7.79 -12.62 4.77
C ASP A 35 6.42 -12.09 5.21
N VAL A 36 5.64 -12.95 5.87
CA VAL A 36 4.26 -12.70 6.31
C VAL A 36 4.19 -12.94 7.80
N GLU A 37 3.90 -11.88 8.55
CA GLU A 37 3.81 -11.87 10.00
C GLU A 37 2.34 -11.89 10.44
N HIS A 38 2.06 -12.52 11.59
CA HIS A 38 0.76 -12.39 12.27
C HIS A 38 0.79 -11.20 13.24
N LYS A 39 -0.23 -10.34 13.18
CA LYS A 39 -0.41 -9.24 14.13
C LYS A 39 -1.03 -9.78 15.42
N GLY A 40 -0.21 -9.90 16.46
CA GLY A 40 -0.64 -10.37 17.78
C GLY A 40 -0.98 -11.88 17.77
N SER A 41 -2.02 -12.27 18.51
CA SER A 41 -2.46 -13.66 18.61
C SER A 41 -3.44 -14.10 17.51
N ASP A 42 -3.92 -13.16 16.69
CA ASP A 42 -4.85 -13.47 15.61
C ASP A 42 -4.07 -13.98 14.38
N ARG A 43 -4.20 -15.28 14.12
CA ARG A 43 -3.52 -15.95 13.00
C ARG A 43 -4.07 -15.53 11.63
N GLN A 44 -5.21 -14.84 11.57
CA GLN A 44 -5.78 -14.32 10.33
C GLN A 44 -5.43 -12.86 10.08
N ASN A 45 -4.96 -12.14 11.09
CA ASN A 45 -4.50 -10.77 10.95
C ASN A 45 -3.06 -10.76 10.47
N VAL A 46 -2.83 -10.83 9.16
CA VAL A 46 -1.49 -10.91 8.57
C VAL A 46 -1.01 -9.59 8.01
N VAL A 47 0.31 -9.42 7.95
CA VAL A 47 0.98 -8.30 7.27
C VAL A 47 2.26 -8.80 6.63
N SER A 48 2.53 -8.36 5.41
CA SER A 48 3.77 -8.68 4.72
C SER A 48 4.72 -7.48 4.67
N ILE A 49 5.97 -7.74 4.29
CA ILE A 49 6.90 -6.65 3.96
C ILE A 49 6.38 -5.74 2.84
N ALA A 50 5.54 -6.25 1.93
CA ALA A 50 4.96 -5.44 0.86
C ALA A 50 3.99 -4.39 1.41
N ASP A 51 3.14 -4.77 2.37
CA ASP A 51 2.19 -3.85 3.00
C ASP A 51 2.92 -2.73 3.74
N LYS A 52 3.92 -3.10 4.57
CA LYS A 52 4.74 -2.12 5.32
C LYS A 52 5.42 -1.12 4.39
N ARG A 53 5.95 -1.58 3.25
CA ARG A 53 6.67 -0.74 2.27
C ARG A 53 5.77 0.12 1.40
N ILE A 54 4.51 -0.25 1.24
CA ILE A 54 3.50 0.56 0.53
C ILE A 54 2.96 1.65 1.45
N GLU A 55 2.90 1.40 2.76
CA GLU A 55 2.45 2.36 3.78
C GLU A 55 3.48 3.45 4.11
N ASP A 56 4.79 3.15 4.00
CA ASP A 56 5.92 4.09 4.20
C ASP A 56 6.00 5.20 3.15
#